data_AF-A0A919YB94-F1
#
_entry.id   AF-A0A919YB94-F1
#
_cell.length_a   1.000
_cell.length_b   1.000
_cell.length_c   1.000
_cell.angle_alpha   90.00
_cell.angle_beta   90.00
_cell.angle_gamma   90.00
#
_symmetry.space_group_name_H-M   'P 1'
#
loop_
_entity.id
_entity.type
_entity.pdbx_description
1 polymer ?
#
loop_
_entity_poly.entity_id
_entity_poly.type
_entity_poly.pdbx_seq_one_letter_code
_entity_poly.pdbx_strand_id
1 'polypeptide(L)'
;MKKIVLLFTAISLLLIPSGTVLGEGNQDCRIFEKVFNTDIKQENGVCKLGITRKNIPISNLGVPLSPEAVELSFGANFEKVGDKTAVIGEFALLGSEVTPVIDALRKGNIDISALHNHLIGEQPRILFLHFQALGDAETLARTVKQAIDAAGGR
;
A
#
# COMPACT_ATOMS: atom_id res chain seq x y z
N MET A 1 25.14 57.03 -48.57
CA MET A 1 23.74 56.92 -48.09
C MET A 1 23.32 55.45 -48.13
N LYS A 2 22.60 54.99 -47.09
CA LYS A 2 22.01 53.64 -46.85
C LYS A 2 23.00 52.62 -46.25
N LYS A 3 23.22 52.65 -44.93
CA LYS A 3 22.44 52.11 -43.78
C LYS A 3 22.67 50.61 -43.53
N ILE A 4 23.45 50.38 -42.47
CA ILE A 4 23.60 49.20 -41.61
C ILE A 4 22.26 48.53 -41.29
N VAL A 5 22.20 47.18 -41.33
CA VAL A 5 21.50 46.36 -40.33
C VAL A 5 22.24 45.03 -40.17
N LEU A 6 22.82 44.82 -38.99
CA LEU A 6 23.27 43.51 -38.50
C LEU A 6 22.04 42.62 -38.25
N LEU A 7 22.05 41.39 -38.76
CA LEU A 7 21.15 40.33 -38.28
C LEU A 7 22.01 39.23 -37.64
N PHE A 8 22.23 39.34 -36.33
CA PHE A 8 22.64 38.20 -35.51
C PHE A 8 21.38 37.42 -35.17
N THR A 9 21.12 36.34 -35.89
CA THR A 9 20.14 35.32 -35.48
C THR A 9 20.77 34.50 -34.34
N ALA A 10 20.56 34.97 -33.11
CA ALA A 10 20.78 34.16 -31.92
C ALA A 10 19.69 33.09 -31.85
N ILE A 11 19.98 31.89 -32.38
CA ILE A 11 19.24 30.68 -32.02
C ILE A 11 19.66 30.33 -30.59
N SER A 12 18.94 30.89 -29.62
CA SER A 12 18.90 30.36 -28.26
C SER A 12 18.00 29.14 -28.28
N LEU A 13 18.60 27.95 -28.49
CA LEU A 13 17.91 26.71 -28.17
C LEU A 13 17.75 26.67 -26.65
N LEU A 14 16.51 26.78 -26.20
CA LEU A 14 16.10 26.59 -24.81
C LEU A 14 16.66 25.26 -24.30
N LEU A 15 17.69 25.34 -23.46
CA LEU A 15 17.99 24.32 -22.45
C LEU A 15 16.80 24.34 -21.49
N ILE A 16 15.74 23.60 -21.85
CA ILE A 16 14.76 23.16 -20.88
C ILE A 16 15.55 22.23 -19.95
N PRO A 17 15.83 22.60 -18.68
CA PRO A 17 16.28 21.58 -17.76
C PRO A 17 15.17 20.54 -17.79
N SER A 18 15.51 19.29 -18.11
CA SER A 18 14.63 18.16 -17.87
C SER A 18 14.33 18.15 -16.38
N GLY A 19 13.34 18.96 -16.00
CA GLY A 19 12.70 18.86 -14.72
C GLY A 19 12.29 17.41 -14.64
N THR A 20 12.81 16.74 -13.63
CA THR A 20 12.18 15.53 -13.14
C THR A 20 10.69 15.84 -13.11
N VAL A 21 9.94 15.17 -13.99
CA VAL A 21 8.50 15.06 -13.82
C VAL A 21 8.39 14.32 -12.49
N LEU A 22 8.27 15.07 -11.39
CA LEU A 22 7.77 14.54 -10.15
C LEU A 22 6.43 13.95 -10.55
N GLY A 23 6.34 12.62 -10.56
CA GLY A 23 5.15 11.90 -11.01
C GLY A 23 3.94 12.59 -10.41
N GLU A 24 3.07 13.10 -11.27
CA GLU A 24 1.78 13.65 -10.86
C GLU A 24 1.15 12.57 -9.99
N GLY A 25 0.89 12.88 -8.71
CA GLY A 25 0.36 11.91 -7.76
C GLY A 25 -0.78 11.18 -8.43
N ASN A 26 -0.68 9.85 -8.51
CA ASN A 26 -1.53 9.06 -9.38
C ASN A 26 -2.96 9.32 -8.92
N GLN A 27 -3.82 9.83 -9.81
CA GLN A 27 -5.22 10.07 -9.46
C GLN A 27 -5.88 8.82 -8.89
N ASP A 28 -5.35 7.64 -9.26
CA ASP A 28 -5.77 6.34 -8.76
C ASP A 28 -5.59 6.21 -7.24
N CYS A 29 -4.55 6.77 -6.61
CA CYS A 29 -4.35 6.56 -5.17
C CYS A 29 -5.47 7.20 -4.32
N ARG A 30 -6.12 8.25 -4.83
CA ARG A 30 -7.25 8.91 -4.15
C ARG A 30 -8.45 7.99 -3.94
N ILE A 31 -8.61 6.94 -4.76
CA ILE A 31 -9.66 5.96 -4.55
C ILE A 31 -9.43 5.19 -3.25
N PHE A 32 -8.18 4.83 -2.97
CA PHE A 32 -7.79 4.08 -1.79
C PHE A 32 -7.93 4.94 -0.54
N GLU A 33 -7.50 6.21 -0.57
CA GLU A 33 -7.68 7.15 0.55
C GLU A 33 -9.15 7.26 0.95
N LYS A 34 -10.05 7.38 -0.03
CA LYS A 34 -11.51 7.45 0.21
C LYS A 34 -12.07 6.16 0.78
N VAL A 35 -11.65 5.00 0.26
CA VAL A 35 -12.15 3.70 0.73
C VAL A 35 -11.66 3.41 2.14
N PHE A 36 -10.37 3.61 2.42
CA PHE A 36 -9.76 3.29 3.72
C PHE A 36 -9.93 4.40 4.76
N ASN A 37 -10.31 5.60 4.36
CA ASN A 37 -10.41 6.78 5.24
C ASN A 37 -9.11 7.05 6.01
N THR A 38 -7.98 6.93 5.32
CA THR A 38 -6.62 7.17 5.83
C THR A 38 -5.72 7.62 4.70
N ASP A 39 -4.61 8.25 5.04
CA ASP A 39 -3.58 8.62 4.08
C ASP A 39 -2.95 7.37 3.44
N ILE A 40 -2.71 7.44 2.14
CA ILE A 40 -2.06 6.38 1.36
C ILE A 40 -0.72 6.91 0.87
N LYS A 41 0.36 6.20 1.20
CA LYS A 41 1.70 6.59 0.73
C LYS A 41 1.83 6.20 -0.74
N GLN A 42 2.27 7.13 -1.56
CA GLN A 42 2.59 6.84 -2.96
C GLN A 42 4.11 6.82 -3.17
N GLU A 43 4.62 5.74 -3.73
CA GLU A 43 6.04 5.60 -4.06
C GLU A 43 6.21 4.78 -5.34
N ASN A 44 6.94 5.31 -6.32
CA ASN A 44 7.25 4.61 -7.58
C ASN A 44 6.02 4.03 -8.31
N GLY A 45 4.89 4.74 -8.26
CA GLY A 45 3.63 4.28 -8.88
C GLY A 45 2.81 3.30 -8.04
N VAL A 46 3.29 2.91 -6.86
CA VAL A 46 2.59 2.02 -5.92
C VAL A 46 1.88 2.84 -4.85
N CYS A 47 0.59 2.57 -4.64
CA CYS A 47 -0.19 3.12 -3.54
C CYS A 47 -0.14 2.14 -2.34
N LYS A 48 0.42 2.57 -1.22
CA LYS A 48 0.72 1.73 -0.04
C LYS A 48 -0.17 2.11 1.14
N LEU A 49 -1.03 1.18 1.54
CA LEU A 49 -1.76 1.21 2.80
C LEU A 49 -0.88 0.62 3.91
N GLY A 50 -0.83 1.29 5.06
CA GLY A 50 -0.18 0.76 6.25
C GLY A 50 -0.88 1.26 7.52
N ILE A 51 -1.59 0.37 8.20
CA ILE A 51 -2.28 0.67 9.46
C ILE A 51 -1.61 -0.12 10.59
N THR A 52 -0.81 0.54 11.42
CA THR A 52 -0.15 -0.08 12.57
C THR A 52 -1.14 -0.44 13.68
N ARG A 53 -1.08 -1.67 14.19
CA ARG A 53 -1.97 -2.18 15.25
C ARG A 53 -1.42 -1.89 16.65
N LYS A 54 -1.52 -0.63 17.08
CA LYS A 54 -0.93 -0.15 18.35
C LYS A 54 -1.55 -0.72 19.62
N ASN A 55 -2.70 -1.38 19.52
CA ASN A 55 -3.48 -1.89 20.65
C ASN A 55 -3.11 -3.32 21.08
N ILE A 56 -2.14 -3.97 20.42
CA ILE A 56 -1.68 -5.31 20.79
C ILE A 56 -0.37 -5.19 21.58
N PRO A 57 -0.36 -5.60 22.87
CA PRO A 57 0.87 -5.64 23.66
C PRO A 57 1.68 -6.88 23.27
N ILE A 58 2.56 -6.75 22.28
CA ILE A 58 3.41 -7.82 21.80
C ILE A 58 4.72 -7.90 22.59
N SER A 59 5.14 -9.11 22.91
CA SER A 59 6.42 -9.42 23.53
C SER A 59 7.05 -10.65 22.86
N ASN A 60 8.36 -10.79 22.94
CA ASN A 60 9.08 -12.01 22.55
C ASN A 60 9.97 -12.47 23.70
N LEU A 61 9.79 -13.71 24.15
CA LEU A 61 10.51 -14.26 25.31
C LEU A 61 10.43 -13.36 26.55
N GLY A 62 9.28 -12.69 26.74
CA GLY A 62 9.04 -11.78 27.87
C GLY A 62 9.59 -10.35 27.69
N VAL A 63 10.27 -10.05 26.58
CA VAL A 63 10.73 -8.70 26.26
C VAL A 63 9.67 -7.97 25.43
N PRO A 64 9.14 -6.82 25.89
CA PRO A 64 8.19 -6.03 25.10
C PRO A 64 8.82 -5.53 23.79
N LEU A 65 8.04 -5.57 22.71
CA LEU A 65 8.44 -5.07 21.39
C LEU A 65 7.47 -3.98 20.94
N SER A 66 7.95 -3.03 20.13
CA SER A 66 7.06 -2.06 19.49
C SER A 66 6.35 -2.70 18.30
N PRO A 67 5.09 -2.30 18.00
CA PRO A 67 4.38 -2.75 16.80
C PRO A 67 5.17 -2.52 15.52
N GLU A 68 5.88 -1.39 15.41
CA GLU A 68 6.67 -1.03 14.24
C GLU A 68 7.87 -1.98 14.05
N ALA A 69 8.54 -2.40 15.13
CA ALA A 69 9.72 -3.26 15.06
C ALA A 69 9.41 -4.69 14.58
N VAL A 70 8.15 -5.12 14.72
CA VAL A 70 7.69 -6.45 14.31
C VAL A 70 6.67 -6.41 13.17
N GLU A 71 6.54 -5.24 12.51
CA GLU A 71 5.64 -5.03 11.37
C GLU A 71 4.17 -5.38 11.66
N LEU A 72 3.73 -5.14 12.90
CA LEU A 72 2.37 -5.43 13.35
C LEU A 72 1.39 -4.43 12.74
N SER A 73 0.93 -4.73 11.53
CA SER A 73 0.11 -3.84 10.72
C SER A 73 -0.86 -4.57 9.80
N PHE A 74 -1.82 -3.82 9.27
CA PHE A 74 -2.54 -4.17 8.05
C PHE A 74 -1.86 -3.44 6.89
N GLY A 75 -1.21 -4.18 6.00
CA GLY A 75 -0.53 -3.65 4.82
C GLY A 75 -1.17 -4.12 3.52
N ALA A 76 -1.28 -3.22 2.55
CA ALA A 76 -1.69 -3.56 1.18
C ALA A 76 -1.08 -2.58 0.17
N ASN A 77 -0.47 -3.12 -0.88
CA ASN A 77 0.15 -2.36 -1.96
C ASN A 77 -0.69 -2.54 -3.23
N PHE A 78 -1.06 -1.44 -3.85
CA PHE A 78 -1.84 -1.40 -5.08
C PHE A 78 -1.01 -0.79 -6.21
N GLU A 79 -0.98 -1.46 -7.36
CA GLU A 79 -0.23 -1.02 -8.53
C GLU A 79 -1.07 -1.23 -9.80
N LYS A 80 -1.04 -0.26 -10.72
CA LYS A 80 -1.72 -0.38 -12.01
C LYS A 80 -0.95 -1.35 -12.91
N VAL A 81 -1.64 -2.37 -13.43
CA VAL A 81 -1.09 -3.35 -14.38
C VAL A 81 -2.00 -3.39 -15.60
N GLY A 82 -1.62 -2.65 -16.65
CA GLY A 82 -2.45 -2.47 -17.84
C GLY A 82 -3.76 -1.75 -17.51
N ASP A 83 -4.89 -2.38 -17.82
CA ASP A 83 -6.23 -1.88 -17.52
C ASP A 83 -6.71 -2.23 -16.09
N LYS A 84 -6.00 -3.14 -15.39
CA LYS A 84 -6.33 -3.63 -14.06
C LYS A 84 -5.42 -3.06 -12.97
N THR A 85 -5.69 -3.45 -11.74
CA THR A 85 -4.88 -3.15 -10.56
C THR A 85 -4.49 -4.46 -9.89
N ALA A 86 -3.21 -4.63 -9.61
CA ALA A 86 -2.71 -5.69 -8.75
C ALA A 86 -2.77 -5.22 -7.30
N VAL A 87 -3.13 -6.12 -6.38
CA VAL A 87 -2.94 -5.94 -4.94
C VAL A 87 -2.08 -7.06 -4.41
N ILE A 88 -1.10 -6.71 -3.57
CA ILE A 88 -0.34 -7.64 -2.74
C ILE A 88 -0.36 -7.06 -1.32
N GLY A 89 -0.70 -7.88 -0.34
CA GLY A 89 -0.78 -7.41 1.05
C GLY A 89 -0.39 -8.45 2.07
N GLU A 90 -0.15 -7.95 3.27
CA GLU A 90 0.21 -8.71 4.46
C GLU A 90 -0.56 -8.15 5.65
N PHE A 91 -1.31 -9.01 6.33
CA PHE A 91 -1.97 -8.66 7.59
C PHE A 91 -1.33 -9.43 8.74
N ALA A 92 -0.90 -8.70 9.77
CA ALA A 92 -0.54 -9.27 11.05
C ALA A 92 -1.79 -9.48 11.90
N LEU A 93 -2.10 -10.73 12.26
CA LEU A 93 -3.37 -11.18 12.83
C LEU A 93 -3.16 -11.94 14.15
N LEU A 94 -4.10 -11.78 15.08
CA LEU A 94 -4.29 -12.73 16.16
C LEU A 94 -4.85 -14.04 15.60
N GLY A 95 -4.59 -15.16 16.28
CA GLY A 95 -5.09 -16.47 15.83
C GLY A 95 -6.61 -16.52 15.60
N SER A 96 -7.40 -15.79 16.40
CA SER A 96 -8.85 -15.71 16.27
C SER A 96 -9.33 -14.89 15.05
N GLU A 97 -8.46 -14.06 14.47
CA GLU A 97 -8.80 -13.17 13.36
C GLU A 97 -8.53 -13.81 11.99
N VAL A 98 -7.73 -14.88 11.95
CA VAL A 98 -7.30 -15.51 10.69
C VAL A 98 -8.46 -15.98 9.82
N THR A 99 -9.38 -16.77 10.39
CA THR A 99 -10.47 -17.35 9.59
C THR A 99 -11.45 -16.28 9.08
N PRO A 100 -11.96 -15.35 9.92
CA PRO A 100 -12.81 -14.26 9.44
C PRO A 100 -12.18 -13.41 8.32
N VAL A 101 -10.87 -13.12 8.43
CA VAL A 101 -10.14 -12.37 7.41
C VAL A 101 -10.02 -13.15 6.10
N ILE A 102 -9.66 -14.43 6.17
CA ILE A 102 -9.58 -15.31 4.99
C ILE A 102 -10.94 -15.38 4.28
N ASP A 103 -12.02 -15.53 5.03
CA ASP A 103 -13.38 -15.61 4.47
C ASP A 103 -13.75 -14.30 3.75
N ALA A 104 -13.44 -13.15 4.36
CA ALA A 104 -13.69 -11.84 3.76
C ALA A 104 -12.89 -11.63 2.46
N LEU A 105 -11.59 -11.98 2.46
CA LEU A 105 -10.73 -11.88 1.27
C LEU A 105 -11.23 -12.78 0.14
N ARG A 106 -11.52 -14.05 0.44
CA ARG A 106 -11.99 -15.03 -0.56
C ARG A 106 -13.35 -14.67 -1.15
N LYS A 107 -14.26 -14.08 -0.36
CA LYS A 107 -15.55 -13.61 -0.86
C LYS A 107 -15.41 -12.54 -1.96
N GLY A 108 -14.33 -11.77 -1.95
CA GLY A 108 -13.99 -10.79 -3.00
C GLY A 108 -12.99 -11.30 -4.03
N ASN A 109 -12.79 -12.62 -4.15
CA ASN A 109 -11.83 -13.26 -5.07
C ASN A 109 -10.38 -12.80 -4.86
N ILE A 110 -9.98 -12.56 -3.60
CA ILE A 110 -8.58 -12.35 -3.25
C ILE A 110 -7.97 -13.67 -2.76
N ASP A 111 -6.88 -14.08 -3.40
CA ASP A 111 -6.19 -15.33 -3.09
C ASP A 111 -5.31 -15.18 -1.86
N ILE A 112 -5.27 -16.22 -1.03
CA ILE A 112 -4.35 -16.33 0.09
C ILE A 112 -3.07 -17.00 -0.41
N SER A 113 -1.95 -16.28 -0.33
CA SER A 113 -0.65 -16.76 -0.81
C SER A 113 0.19 -17.43 0.29
N ALA A 114 0.06 -16.99 1.54
CA ALA A 114 0.75 -17.63 2.68
C ALA A 114 0.09 -17.32 4.03
N LEU A 115 0.37 -18.16 5.01
CA LEU A 115 0.09 -17.93 6.43
C LEU A 115 1.26 -18.47 7.26
N HIS A 116 1.92 -17.61 8.03
CA HIS A 116 3.06 -18.00 8.87
C HIS A 116 3.23 -17.07 10.07
N ASN A 117 4.29 -17.25 10.87
CA ASN A 117 4.69 -16.36 11.96
C ASN A 117 6.10 -15.80 11.67
N HIS A 118 6.44 -14.64 12.24
CA HIS A 118 7.78 -14.03 12.13
C HIS A 118 8.72 -14.43 13.27
N LEU A 119 8.17 -14.59 14.47
CA LEU A 119 8.92 -14.83 15.69
C LEU A 119 8.52 -16.18 16.30
N ILE A 120 9.41 -16.76 17.10
CA ILE A 120 9.13 -17.96 17.90
C ILE A 120 9.17 -17.55 19.36
N GLY A 121 8.09 -17.80 20.11
CA GLY A 121 8.01 -17.48 21.54
C GLY A 121 7.41 -16.09 21.82
N GLU A 122 6.79 -15.51 20.80
CA GLU A 122 6.01 -14.29 20.87
C GLU A 122 4.69 -14.49 21.61
N GLN A 123 4.28 -13.45 22.35
CA GLN A 123 3.01 -13.41 23.07
C GLN A 123 2.36 -12.03 22.93
N PRO A 124 1.08 -11.94 22.50
CA PRO A 124 0.26 -13.05 22.00
C PRO A 124 0.81 -13.60 20.67
N ARG A 125 0.37 -14.80 20.27
CA ARG A 125 0.73 -15.36 18.97
C ARG A 125 0.20 -14.48 17.83
N ILE A 126 1.11 -14.08 16.95
CA ILE A 126 0.82 -13.29 15.75
C ILE A 126 1.08 -14.13 14.51
N LEU A 127 0.12 -14.12 13.58
CA LEU A 127 0.22 -14.77 12.30
C LEU A 127 0.16 -13.72 11.18
N PHE A 128 1.01 -13.87 10.19
CA PHE A 128 1.11 -13.00 9.03
C PHE A 128 0.46 -13.71 7.85
N LEU A 129 -0.64 -13.13 7.39
CA LEU A 129 -1.45 -13.62 6.27
C LEU A 129 -1.10 -12.80 5.03
N HIS A 130 -0.54 -13.47 4.02
CA HIS A 130 -0.24 -12.86 2.73
C HIS A 130 -1.36 -13.14 1.73
N PHE A 131 -1.65 -12.16 0.89
CA PHE A 131 -2.69 -12.26 -0.11
C PHE A 131 -2.35 -11.48 -1.38
N GLN A 132 -3.00 -11.86 -2.49
CA GLN A 132 -2.83 -11.19 -3.77
C GLN A 132 -4.07 -11.30 -4.65
N ALA A 133 -4.25 -10.34 -5.57
CA ALA A 133 -5.25 -10.40 -6.62
C ALA A 133 -4.95 -9.43 -7.77
N LEU A 134 -5.63 -9.62 -8.90
CA LEU A 134 -5.64 -8.69 -10.03
C LEU A 134 -7.09 -8.39 -10.42
N GLY A 135 -7.48 -7.12 -10.44
CA GLY A 135 -8.88 -6.76 -10.65
C GLY A 135 -9.14 -5.25 -10.74
N ASP A 136 -10.39 -4.88 -10.54
CA ASP A 136 -10.81 -3.48 -10.42
C ASP A 136 -10.31 -2.87 -9.11
N ALA A 137 -9.76 -1.64 -9.19
CA ALA A 137 -9.12 -0.98 -8.07
C ALA A 137 -10.06 -0.79 -6.87
N GLU A 138 -11.28 -0.31 -7.12
CA GLU A 138 -12.23 -0.01 -6.05
C GLU A 138 -12.74 -1.29 -5.38
N THR A 139 -13.04 -2.30 -6.19
CA THR A 139 -13.52 -3.60 -5.72
C THR A 139 -12.47 -4.28 -4.83
N LEU A 140 -11.20 -4.26 -5.25
CA LEU A 140 -10.09 -4.78 -4.45
C LEU A 140 -9.95 -4.00 -3.13
N ALA A 141 -9.96 -2.66 -3.18
CA ALA A 141 -9.83 -1.82 -2.00
C ALA A 141 -10.95 -2.08 -0.98
N ARG A 142 -12.20 -2.19 -1.45
CA ARG A 142 -13.37 -2.47 -0.61
C ARG A 142 -13.28 -3.85 0.03
N THR A 143 -12.79 -4.85 -0.69
CA THR A 143 -12.58 -6.21 -0.15
C THR A 143 -11.50 -6.21 0.93
N VAL A 144 -10.36 -5.56 0.68
CA VAL A 144 -9.29 -5.38 1.69
C VAL A 144 -9.83 -4.66 2.93
N LYS A 145 -10.65 -3.62 2.75
CA LYS A 145 -11.27 -2.93 3.88
C LYS A 145 -12.21 -3.85 4.68
N GLN A 146 -13.04 -4.66 4.03
CA GLN A 146 -13.90 -5.62 4.71
C GLN A 146 -13.09 -6.65 5.50
N ALA A 147 -11.95 -7.07 4.98
CA ALA A 147 -11.03 -7.96 5.69
C ALA A 147 -10.42 -7.30 6.93
N ILE A 148 -10.06 -6.01 6.87
CA ILE A 148 -9.62 -5.24 8.05
C ILE A 148 -10.75 -5.15 9.09
N ASP A 149 -11.98 -4.85 8.64
CA ASP A 149 -13.13 -4.77 9.54
C ASP A 149 -13.42 -6.13 10.21
N ALA A 150 -13.23 -7.25 9.49
CA ALA A 150 -13.38 -8.61 10.00
C ALA A 150 -12.31 -9.01 11.04
N ALA A 151 -11.12 -8.38 11.01
CA ALA A 151 -10.07 -8.57 12.00
C ALA A 151 -10.37 -7.88 13.36
N GLY A 152 -11.62 -7.48 13.60
CA GLY A 152 -12.06 -6.83 14.84
C GLY A 152 -11.93 -5.31 14.80
N GLY A 153 -12.13 -4.69 13.62
CA GLY A 153 -12.07 -3.25 13.43
C GLY A 153 -12.88 -2.48 14.48
N ARG A 154 -12.17 -1.81 15.39
CA ARG A 154 -12.62 -0.67 16.18
C ARG A 154 -11.55 0.40 16.11
#